data_AF-A0ABD6SQY6-F1
#
_entry.id   AF-A0ABD6SQY6-F1
#
_cell.length_a   1.000
_cell.length_b   1.000
_cell.length_c   1.000
_cell.angle_alpha   90.00
_cell.angle_beta   90.00
_cell.angle_gamma   90.00
#
_symmetry.space_group_name_H-M   'P 1'
#
loop_
_entity.id
_entity.type
_entity.pdbx_description
1 polymer ?
#
loop_
_entity_poly.entity_id
_entity_poly.type
_entity_poly.pdbx_seq_one_letter_code
_entity_poly.pdbx_strand_id
1 'polypeptide(L)'
;MANMQALPKNGLLTYYFESPYFQNLLFFSKGTYTDTKVQVDPKFISPDQKVRAVRWLGRIQPEATDEYYFSTSDDAYVILQIQDKDIVINRDEYNAVSLTKDQLYTMRLEYVLPDPKPVEEINLSLKWWYSGATDGQNIPKNKMYVPDFETGTGITDLSVHLFKGDEIHGE
;
A
#
# COMPACT_ATOMS: atom_id res chain seq x y z
N MET A 1 8.23 -35.44 -2.89
CA MET A 1 7.83 -34.72 -1.66
C MET A 1 7.24 -33.40 -2.12
N ALA A 2 5.96 -33.14 -1.84
CA ALA A 2 5.34 -31.87 -2.20
C ALA A 2 5.92 -30.78 -1.30
N ASN A 3 6.54 -29.76 -1.89
CA ASN A 3 6.96 -28.56 -1.18
C ASN A 3 5.68 -27.87 -0.73
N MET A 4 5.33 -27.98 0.55
CA MET A 4 4.14 -27.36 1.11
C MET A 4 4.46 -25.89 1.32
N GLN A 5 4.37 -25.09 0.25
CA GLN A 5 4.44 -23.64 0.36
C GLN A 5 3.34 -23.20 1.33
N ALA A 6 3.73 -22.49 2.40
CA ALA A 6 2.79 -21.97 3.36
C ALA A 6 1.79 -21.05 2.62
N LEU A 7 0.48 -21.22 2.90
CA LEU A 7 -0.53 -20.36 2.31
C LEU A 7 -0.23 -18.89 2.64
N PRO A 8 -0.32 -17.98 1.65
CA PRO A 8 -0.04 -16.58 1.88
C PRO A 8 -0.99 -16.04 2.97
N LYS A 9 -0.41 -15.39 3.99
CA LYS A 9 -1.19 -14.86 5.12
C LYS A 9 -1.87 -13.57 4.71
N ASN A 10 -3.18 -13.47 4.92
CA ASN A 10 -3.93 -12.24 4.64
C ASN A 10 -3.39 -11.04 5.44
N GLY A 11 -3.49 -9.85 4.84
CA GLY A 11 -3.11 -8.56 5.42
C GLY A 11 -2.05 -7.81 4.61
N LEU A 12 -1.60 -6.67 5.12
CA LEU A 12 -0.50 -5.87 4.59
C LEU A 12 0.47 -5.56 5.74
N LEU A 13 1.74 -5.33 5.43
CA LEU A 13 2.69 -4.79 6.39
C LEU A 13 2.67 -3.26 6.28
N THR A 14 2.37 -2.56 7.37
CA THR A 14 2.21 -1.11 7.39
C THR A 14 3.30 -0.44 8.20
N TYR A 15 3.90 0.62 7.66
CA TYR A 15 4.93 1.44 8.27
C TYR A 15 4.42 2.86 8.44
N TYR A 16 4.66 3.46 9.61
CA TYR A 16 4.23 4.81 9.96
C TYR A 16 5.46 5.69 10.19
N PHE A 17 5.51 6.85 9.54
CA PHE A 17 6.68 7.73 9.52
C PHE A 17 6.33 9.12 10.05
N GLU A 18 7.29 9.73 10.73
CA GLU A 18 7.20 11.13 11.19
C GLU A 18 7.47 12.13 10.05
N SER A 19 8.15 11.71 8.99
CA SER A 19 8.51 12.54 7.84
C SER A 19 7.67 12.22 6.61
N PRO A 20 7.29 13.24 5.79
CA PRO A 20 6.63 13.01 4.50
C PRO A 20 7.55 12.30 3.50
N TYR A 21 8.86 12.23 3.77
CA TYR A 21 9.86 11.58 2.91
C TYR A 21 10.16 10.13 3.32
N PHE A 22 9.27 9.48 4.09
CA PHE A 22 9.44 8.11 4.59
C PHE A 22 10.72 7.90 5.41
N GLN A 23 11.15 8.96 6.10
CA GLN A 23 12.23 8.93 7.09
C GLN A 23 11.65 8.91 8.51
N ASN A 24 12.48 8.58 9.50
CA ASN A 24 12.09 8.51 10.92
C ASN A 24 10.87 7.58 11.13
N LEU A 25 11.12 6.28 10.95
CA LEU A 25 10.12 5.24 11.22
C LEU A 25 9.70 5.32 12.69
N LEU A 26 8.40 5.49 12.92
CA LEU A 26 7.81 5.51 14.25
C LEU A 26 7.57 4.08 14.74
N PHE A 27 6.82 3.31 13.96
CA PHE A 27 6.54 1.90 14.21
C PHE A 27 6.01 1.22 12.94
N PHE A 28 5.91 -0.10 12.98
CA PHE A 28 5.26 -0.90 11.93
C PHE A 28 4.29 -1.90 12.55
N SER A 29 3.27 -2.29 11.79
CA SER A 29 2.28 -3.27 12.23
C SER A 29 1.81 -4.13 11.06
N LYS A 30 1.30 -5.33 11.36
CA LYS A 30 0.54 -6.09 10.37
C LYS A 30 -0.91 -5.55 10.36
N GLY A 31 -1.29 -4.87 9.28
CA GLY A 31 -2.63 -4.36 9.08
C GLY A 31 -3.53 -5.32 8.27
N THR A 32 -4.84 -5.17 8.40
CA THR A 32 -5.82 -5.66 7.43
C THR A 32 -6.64 -4.48 6.94
N TYR A 33 -6.67 -4.25 5.62
CA TYR A 33 -7.22 -3.07 4.96
C TYR A 33 -8.71 -2.74 5.28
N THR A 34 -9.50 -3.75 5.62
CA THR A 34 -10.98 -3.67 5.77
C THR A 34 -11.54 -3.25 7.13
N ASP A 35 -10.69 -2.74 8.00
CA ASP A 35 -11.14 -1.77 8.99
C ASP A 35 -10.04 -0.73 8.94
N THR A 36 -10.34 0.46 8.43
CA THR A 36 -9.40 1.60 8.40
C THR A 36 -8.91 1.96 9.82
N LYS A 37 -9.47 1.33 10.85
CA LYS A 37 -8.92 1.25 12.20
C LYS A 37 -7.73 0.31 12.22
N VAL A 38 -6.56 0.90 12.09
CA VAL A 38 -5.30 0.25 12.46
C VAL A 38 -5.44 -0.29 13.89
N GLN A 39 -5.32 -1.61 14.07
CA GLN A 39 -5.16 -2.20 15.41
C GLN A 39 -3.69 -2.09 15.80
N VAL A 40 -3.22 -0.87 16.05
CA VAL A 40 -1.97 -0.69 16.80
C VAL A 40 -2.31 -0.88 18.27
N ASP A 41 -1.56 -1.71 18.98
CA ASP A 41 -1.68 -1.75 20.43
C ASP A 41 -1.33 -0.34 20.96
N PRO A 42 -2.27 0.36 21.62
CA PRO A 42 -2.09 1.73 22.08
C PRO A 42 -0.84 1.93 22.94
N LYS A 43 -0.29 0.86 23.52
CA LYS A 43 0.97 0.91 24.29
C LYS A 43 2.18 1.31 23.45
N PHE A 44 2.13 1.17 22.12
CA PHE A 44 3.22 1.52 21.22
C PHE A 44 3.08 2.92 20.58
N ILE A 45 1.99 3.64 20.89
CA ILE A 45 1.74 4.98 20.35
C ILE A 45 1.62 5.95 21.51
N SER A 46 2.46 6.98 21.54
CA SER A 46 2.23 8.14 22.42
C SER A 46 0.97 8.88 21.95
N PRO A 47 0.07 9.33 22.83
CA PRO A 47 -1.12 10.10 22.45
C PRO A 47 -0.83 11.32 21.56
N ASP A 48 0.38 11.90 21.67
CA ASP A 48 0.81 13.05 20.89
C ASP A 48 1.57 12.67 19.60
N GLN A 49 1.80 11.38 19.35
CA GLN A 49 2.55 10.91 18.20
C GLN A 49 1.75 11.15 16.93
N LYS A 50 2.25 12.08 16.10
CA LYS A 50 1.68 12.33 14.78
C LYS A 50 2.47 11.61 13.70
N VAL A 51 1.75 11.18 12.68
CA VAL A 51 2.27 10.54 11.48
C VAL A 51 2.18 11.53 10.33
N ARG A 52 3.19 11.53 9.45
CA ARG A 52 3.22 12.31 8.20
C ARG A 52 3.15 11.45 6.95
N ALA A 53 3.60 10.21 7.02
CA ALA A 53 3.50 9.28 5.90
C ALA A 53 3.22 7.86 6.35
N VAL A 54 2.54 7.10 5.50
CA VAL A 54 2.23 5.69 5.71
C VAL A 54 2.61 4.91 4.46
N ARG A 55 3.27 3.77 4.65
CA ARG A 55 3.60 2.82 3.58
C ARG A 55 2.97 1.47 3.89
N TRP A 56 2.17 0.95 2.98
CA TRP A 56 1.70 -0.43 3.01
C TRP A 56 2.46 -1.25 1.98
N LEU A 57 3.03 -2.37 2.42
CA LEU A 57 3.69 -3.36 1.60
C LEU A 57 2.91 -4.67 1.65
N GLY A 58 2.76 -5.31 0.51
CA GLY A 58 2.11 -6.61 0.45
C GLY A 58 2.03 -7.14 -0.96
N ARG A 59 1.02 -7.98 -1.17
CA ARG A 59 0.70 -8.58 -2.45
C ARG A 59 -0.80 -8.55 -2.68
N ILE A 60 -1.22 -8.40 -3.93
CA ILE A 60 -2.61 -8.54 -4.35
C ILE A 60 -2.77 -9.76 -5.25
N GLN A 61 -3.97 -10.34 -5.24
CA GLN A 61 -4.35 -11.44 -6.13
C GLN A 61 -5.62 -11.04 -6.88
N PRO A 62 -5.58 -10.81 -8.20
CA PRO A 62 -6.74 -10.41 -8.99
C PRO A 62 -7.75 -11.56 -9.14
N GLU A 63 -9.02 -11.20 -9.31
CA GLU A 63 -10.14 -12.14 -9.44
C GLU A 63 -10.40 -12.57 -10.89
N ALA A 64 -9.89 -11.79 -11.84
CA ALA A 64 -9.99 -12.00 -13.27
C ALA A 64 -8.64 -11.73 -13.95
N THR A 65 -8.47 -12.29 -15.15
CA THR A 65 -7.37 -11.90 -16.04
C THR A 65 -7.88 -10.74 -16.87
N ASP A 66 -7.40 -9.53 -16.58
CA ASP A 66 -7.93 -8.31 -17.18
C ASP A 66 -6.97 -7.13 -17.02
N GLU A 67 -7.34 -6.02 -17.63
CA GLU A 67 -6.81 -4.70 -17.32
C GLU A 67 -7.50 -4.15 -16.06
N TYR A 68 -6.70 -3.84 -15.06
CA TYR A 68 -7.14 -3.28 -13.79
C TYR A 68 -6.78 -1.82 -13.68
N TYR A 69 -7.69 -1.05 -13.10
CA TYR A 69 -7.44 0.29 -12.62
C TYR A 69 -7.63 0.34 -11.11
N PHE A 70 -6.95 1.30 -10.47
CA PHE A 70 -6.98 1.49 -9.04
C PHE A 70 -7.32 2.93 -8.71
N SER A 71 -7.93 3.15 -7.56
CA SER A 71 -8.14 4.47 -6.97
C SER A 71 -8.15 4.38 -5.47
N THR A 72 -7.98 5.51 -4.80
CA THR A 72 -8.07 5.64 -3.37
C THR A 72 -9.09 6.70 -2.96
N SER A 73 -9.34 6.86 -1.66
CA SER A 73 -10.16 7.98 -1.16
C SER A 73 -9.41 9.32 -1.15
N ASP A 74 -8.10 9.33 -1.44
CA ASP A 74 -7.25 10.52 -1.34
C ASP A 74 -6.12 10.50 -2.38
N ASP A 75 -6.51 10.27 -3.65
CA ASP A 75 -5.59 9.96 -4.74
C ASP A 75 -4.48 11.00 -4.89
N ALA A 76 -4.79 12.30 -4.78
CA ALA A 76 -3.85 13.41 -4.83
C ALA A 76 -2.58 13.27 -3.94
N TYR A 77 -2.62 12.41 -2.92
CA TYR A 77 -1.56 12.24 -1.92
C TYR A 77 -0.96 10.81 -1.92
N VAL A 78 -1.31 10.02 -2.92
CA VAL A 78 -0.96 8.59 -2.99
C VAL A 78 -0.05 8.30 -4.18
N ILE A 79 0.88 7.38 -3.96
CA ILE A 79 1.56 6.61 -5.00
C ILE A 79 1.25 5.14 -4.78
N LEU A 80 0.77 4.45 -5.82
CA LEU A 80 0.56 3.01 -5.82
C LEU A 80 1.42 2.38 -6.91
N GLN A 81 2.26 1.44 -6.50
CA GLN A 81 3.09 0.62 -7.38
C GLN A 81 2.67 -0.84 -7.28
N ILE A 82 2.53 -1.47 -8.44
CA ILE A 82 2.26 -2.90 -8.61
C ILE A 82 3.44 -3.53 -9.37
N GLN A 83 3.79 -4.78 -9.03
CA GLN A 83 4.82 -5.57 -9.72
C GLN A 83 6.20 -4.88 -9.78
N ASP A 84 6.57 -4.20 -8.70
CA ASP A 84 7.86 -3.52 -8.47
C ASP A 84 8.23 -2.42 -9.49
N LYS A 85 7.39 -2.12 -10.49
CA LYS A 85 7.70 -1.14 -11.56
C LYS A 85 6.51 -0.33 -12.02
N ASP A 86 5.31 -0.90 -12.04
CA ASP A 86 4.15 -0.23 -12.63
C ASP A 86 3.52 0.71 -11.60
N ILE A 87 3.74 2.02 -11.77
CA ILE A 87 3.04 3.05 -10.98
C ILE A 87 1.65 3.24 -11.58
N VAL A 88 0.65 2.73 -10.89
CA VAL A 88 -0.75 2.70 -11.33
C VAL A 88 -1.58 3.85 -10.76
N ILE A 89 -1.13 4.43 -9.65
CA ILE A 89 -1.59 5.72 -9.13
C ILE A 89 -0.35 6.56 -8.86
N ASN A 90 -0.31 7.75 -9.43
CA ASN A 90 0.66 8.78 -9.10
C ASN A 90 -0.10 10.09 -8.92
N ARG A 91 -0.59 10.33 -7.71
CA ARG A 91 -1.60 11.36 -7.46
C ARG A 91 -2.87 11.08 -8.29
N ASP A 92 -3.57 12.12 -8.71
CA ASP A 92 -4.72 12.04 -9.61
C ASP A 92 -4.37 11.54 -11.04
N GLU A 93 -3.15 11.04 -11.27
CA GLU A 93 -2.77 10.34 -12.50
C GLU A 93 -2.94 8.82 -12.32
N TYR A 94 -3.67 8.20 -13.24
CA TYR A 94 -4.00 6.78 -13.21
C TYR A 94 -3.44 6.04 -14.42
N ASN A 95 -2.83 4.88 -14.19
CA ASN A 95 -2.45 3.96 -15.25
C ASN A 95 -3.11 2.60 -15.02
N ALA A 96 -3.56 2.00 -16.12
CA ALA A 96 -3.98 0.61 -16.12
C ALA A 96 -2.78 -0.34 -15.92
N VAL A 97 -3.06 -1.52 -15.35
CA VAL A 97 -2.11 -2.64 -15.28
C VAL A 97 -2.79 -3.94 -15.66
N SER A 98 -2.13 -4.75 -16.49
CA SER A 98 -2.61 -6.08 -16.87
C SER A 98 -2.28 -7.10 -15.78
N LEU A 99 -3.31 -7.70 -15.17
CA LEU A 99 -3.15 -8.71 -14.12
C LEU A 99 -3.77 -10.03 -14.55
N THR A 100 -3.15 -11.15 -14.13
CA THR A 100 -3.61 -12.52 -14.43
C THR A 100 -4.28 -13.09 -13.20
N LYS A 101 -5.48 -13.65 -13.39
CA LYS A 101 -6.27 -14.28 -12.33
C LYS A 101 -5.43 -15.22 -11.47
N ASP A 102 -5.63 -15.14 -10.15
CA ASP A 102 -5.01 -16.00 -9.14
C ASP A 102 -3.48 -15.86 -8.99
N GLN A 103 -2.81 -15.05 -9.82
CA GLN A 103 -1.39 -14.73 -9.65
C GLN A 103 -1.17 -13.67 -8.56
N LEU A 104 -0.10 -13.81 -7.78
CA LEU A 104 0.27 -12.82 -6.77
C LEU A 104 1.18 -11.74 -7.37
N TYR A 105 0.83 -10.48 -7.14
CA TYR A 105 1.62 -9.31 -7.54
C TYR A 105 2.04 -8.52 -6.32
N THR A 106 3.29 -8.07 -6.25
CA THR A 106 3.75 -7.16 -5.19
C THR A 106 2.99 -5.84 -5.28
N MET A 107 2.77 -5.23 -4.12
CA MET A 107 2.10 -3.93 -4.00
C MET A 107 2.85 -3.08 -2.98
N ARG A 108 3.06 -1.82 -3.35
CA ARG A 108 3.49 -0.73 -2.48
C ARG A 108 2.51 0.41 -2.61
N LEU A 109 1.85 0.74 -1.52
CA LEU A 109 1.00 1.92 -1.39
C LEU A 109 1.67 2.91 -0.46
N GLU A 110 1.92 4.12 -0.93
CA GLU A 110 2.57 5.20 -0.22
C GLU A 110 1.59 6.37 -0.12
N TYR A 111 1.33 6.83 1.10
CA TYR A 111 0.40 7.93 1.38
C TYR A 111 1.10 8.98 2.23
N VAL A 112 1.19 10.19 1.72
CA VAL A 112 1.72 11.34 2.46
C VAL A 112 0.56 12.20 2.92
N LEU A 113 0.38 12.28 4.23
CA LEU A 113 -0.74 13.00 4.81
C LEU A 113 -0.59 14.50 4.53
N PRO A 114 -1.68 15.20 4.10
CA PRO A 114 -1.65 16.65 3.90
C PRO A 114 -1.16 17.39 5.15
N ASP A 115 -1.62 16.91 6.32
CA ASP A 115 -1.26 17.40 7.65
C ASP A 115 -0.86 16.24 8.56
N PRO A 116 0.00 16.44 9.57
CA PRO A 116 0.32 15.39 10.53
C PRO A 116 -0.90 15.01 11.37
N LYS A 117 -1.24 13.72 11.42
CA LYS A 117 -2.43 13.20 12.12
C LYS A 117 -2.07 12.09 13.11
N PRO A 118 -2.86 11.90 14.19
CA PRO A 118 -2.76 10.69 15.00
C PRO A 118 -3.17 9.46 14.18
N VAL A 119 -2.71 8.29 14.60
CA VAL A 119 -2.86 7.04 13.83
C VAL A 119 -4.33 6.64 13.66
N GLU A 120 -5.17 6.89 14.67
CA GLU A 120 -6.61 6.61 14.59
C GLU A 120 -7.38 7.42 13.54
N GLU A 121 -6.83 8.55 13.09
CA GLU A 121 -7.46 9.41 12.09
C GLU A 121 -7.04 9.06 10.65
N ILE A 122 -6.04 8.20 10.50
CA ILE A 122 -5.56 7.77 9.18
C ILE A 122 -6.55 6.79 8.58
N ASN A 123 -7.30 7.26 7.59
CA ASN A 123 -8.27 6.45 6.85
C ASN A 123 -7.98 6.60 5.36
N LEU A 124 -7.70 5.49 4.68
CA LEU A 124 -7.49 5.46 3.24
C LEU A 124 -8.17 4.21 2.67
N SER A 125 -9.01 4.39 1.64
CA SER A 125 -9.66 3.27 0.97
C SER A 125 -9.10 3.05 -0.45
N LEU A 126 -8.34 1.97 -0.68
CA LEU A 126 -8.00 1.41 -1.99
C LEU A 126 -9.13 0.60 -2.65
N LYS A 127 -9.46 0.96 -3.87
CA LYS A 127 -10.43 0.31 -4.75
C LYS A 127 -9.78 -0.16 -6.04
N TRP A 128 -10.43 -1.11 -6.71
CA TRP A 128 -10.08 -1.52 -8.07
C TRP A 128 -11.34 -1.67 -8.94
N TRP A 129 -11.16 -1.59 -10.25
CA TRP A 129 -12.16 -2.02 -11.22
C TRP A 129 -11.47 -2.65 -12.44
N TYR A 130 -12.22 -3.50 -13.13
CA TYR A 130 -11.79 -4.26 -14.31
C TYR A 130 -13.03 -4.60 -15.15
N SER A 131 -12.85 -5.22 -16.32
CA SER A 131 -13.93 -5.64 -17.22
C SER A 131 -14.88 -4.52 -17.63
N GLY A 132 -14.38 -3.29 -17.73
CA GLY A 132 -15.18 -2.11 -18.10
C GLY A 132 -16.17 -1.63 -17.03
N ALA A 133 -16.07 -2.13 -15.79
CA ALA A 133 -16.83 -1.57 -14.67
C ALA A 133 -16.47 -0.09 -14.46
N THR A 134 -17.46 0.75 -14.20
CA THR A 134 -17.26 2.21 -14.04
C THR A 134 -17.27 2.66 -12.58
N ASP A 135 -17.59 1.76 -11.65
CA ASP A 135 -17.51 2.01 -10.21
C ASP A 135 -16.54 1.01 -9.58
N GLY A 136 -15.57 1.54 -8.83
CA GLY A 136 -14.54 0.75 -8.17
C GLY A 136 -15.09 0.07 -6.92
N GLN A 137 -14.79 -1.22 -6.75
CA GLN A 137 -15.06 -1.94 -5.52
C GLN A 137 -13.86 -1.90 -4.58
N ASN A 138 -14.10 -1.93 -3.27
CA ASN A 138 -13.04 -2.16 -2.30
C ASN A 138 -12.39 -3.53 -2.57
N ILE A 139 -11.06 -3.56 -2.57
CA ILE A 139 -10.35 -4.82 -2.77
C ILE A 139 -10.63 -5.76 -1.57
N PRO A 140 -11.10 -7.01 -1.81
CA PRO A 140 -11.46 -7.92 -0.73
C PRO A 140 -10.28 -8.33 0.17
N LYS A 141 -10.53 -8.56 1.48
CA LYS A 141 -9.47 -8.96 2.46
C LYS A 141 -8.65 -10.16 2.01
N ASN A 142 -9.34 -11.16 1.48
CA ASN A 142 -8.79 -12.43 1.01
C ASN A 142 -8.11 -12.31 -0.36
N LYS A 143 -7.91 -11.09 -0.85
CA LYS A 143 -7.14 -10.77 -2.06
C LYS A 143 -5.92 -9.92 -1.75
N MET A 144 -5.64 -9.67 -0.47
CA MET A 144 -4.46 -8.96 0.00
C MET A 144 -3.66 -9.82 0.97
N TYR A 145 -2.37 -9.92 0.72
CA TYR A 145 -1.47 -10.80 1.45
C TYR A 145 -0.22 -10.06 1.89
N VAL A 146 0.30 -10.43 3.06
CA VAL A 146 1.55 -9.86 3.55
C VAL A 146 2.69 -10.20 2.58
N PRO A 147 3.79 -9.42 2.57
CA PRO A 147 4.94 -9.71 1.73
C PRO A 147 5.44 -11.14 1.94
N ASP A 148 6.04 -11.71 0.89
CA ASP A 148 6.77 -12.97 1.02
C ASP A 148 8.16 -12.68 1.59
N PHE A 149 8.41 -13.13 2.82
CA PHE A 149 9.71 -12.94 3.47
C PHE A 149 10.63 -14.16 3.27
N GLU A 150 10.11 -15.28 2.75
CA GLU A 150 10.88 -16.53 2.62
C GLU A 150 11.70 -16.56 1.33
N THR A 151 11.17 -16.00 0.24
CA THR A 151 11.83 -16.02 -1.08
C THR A 151 12.81 -14.88 -1.29
N GLY A 152 12.87 -13.88 -0.39
CA GLY A 152 13.64 -12.65 -0.62
C GLY A 152 13.17 -11.83 -1.84
N THR A 153 12.07 -12.24 -2.48
CA THR A 153 11.40 -11.53 -3.59
C THR A 153 10.32 -10.57 -3.07
N GLY A 154 10.40 -10.18 -1.79
CA GLY A 154 9.74 -8.98 -1.31
C GLY A 154 10.40 -7.77 -1.96
N ILE A 155 9.69 -6.64 -2.03
CA ILE A 155 10.15 -5.42 -2.71
C ILE A 155 11.57 -5.09 -2.27
N THR A 156 12.55 -5.44 -3.10
CA THR A 156 13.98 -5.30 -2.80
C THR A 156 14.43 -3.86 -2.91
N ASP A 157 13.62 -3.06 -3.59
CA ASP A 157 13.84 -1.64 -3.77
C ASP A 157 13.04 -0.85 -2.74
N LEU A 158 13.62 -0.59 -1.57
CA LEU A 158 13.05 0.31 -0.56
C LEU A 158 13.24 1.80 -0.91
N SER A 159 13.78 2.12 -2.10
CA SER A 159 13.93 3.50 -2.54
C SER A 159 12.60 4.22 -2.43
N VAL A 160 12.67 5.42 -1.87
CA VAL A 160 11.56 6.36 -1.89
C VAL A 160 11.38 6.75 -3.35
N HIS A 161 10.22 6.45 -3.93
CA HIS A 161 9.83 7.11 -5.16
C HIS A 161 9.49 8.54 -4.75
N LEU A 162 10.45 9.45 -4.90
CA LEU A 162 10.20 10.86 -4.68
C LEU A 162 9.07 11.28 -5.61
N PHE A 163 8.17 12.13 -5.11
CA PHE A 163 7.14 12.74 -5.93
C PHE A 163 7.80 13.36 -7.16
N LYS A 164 7.24 13.08 -8.34
CA LYS A 164 7.68 13.72 -9.58
C LYS A 164 7.52 15.24 -9.40
N GLY A 165 8.63 15.96 -9.26
CA GLY A 165 8.65 17.41 -8.99
C GLY A 165 9.32 17.84 -7.68
N ASP A 166 9.67 16.91 -6.79
CA ASP A 166 10.49 17.20 -5.61
C ASP A 166 11.98 17.15 -5.99
N GLU A 167 12.42 18.11 -6.82
CA GLU A 167 13.84 18.45 -6.86
C GLU A 167 14.20 19.06 -5.49
N ILE A 168 15.05 18.35 -4.76
CA ILE A 168 15.77 18.87 -3.60
C ILE A 168 16.63 20.04 -4.08
N HIS A 169 16.10 21.27 -3.98
CA HIS A 169 16.94 22.44 -3.85
C HIS A 169 17.59 22.36 -2.47
N GLY A 170 18.80 21.80 -2.43
CA GLY A 170 19.66 21.89 -1.27
C GLY A 170 20.00 23.36 -1.00
N GLU A 171 19.78 23.79 0.24
CA GLU A 171 20.50 24.94 0.81
C GLU A 171 21.97 24.59 1.06
#